data_AF-A0A6P0RH23-F1
#
_entry.id   AF-A0A6P0RH23-F1
#
_cell.length_a   1.000
_cell.length_b   1.000
_cell.length_c   1.000
_cell.angle_alpha   90.00
_cell.angle_beta   90.00
_cell.angle_gamma   90.00
#
_symmetry.space_group_name_H-M   'P 1'
#
loop_
_entity.id
_entity.type
_entity.pdbx_description
1 polymer ?
#
loop_
_entity_poly.entity_id
_entity_poly.type
_entity_poly.pdbx_seq_one_letter_code
_entity_poly.pdbx_strand_id
1 'polypeptide(L)'
;LENFLARPDIPEKIRQIEEEIRYHTLLWIAWSAYNSGHFTEMKAYLQESLNYTSDVGIRVILNWIENFKKFSLGKGEILDTYSITSSIEWKQAIRQALKLNFLSSMTNKTR
;
A
#
# COMPACT_ATOMS: atom_id res chain seq x y z
N LEU A 1 3.36 4.85 21.61
CA LEU A 1 3.96 4.10 20.50
C LEU A 1 4.72 5.05 19.57
N GLU A 2 4.07 6.05 19.01
CA GLU A 2 4.70 7.08 18.15
C GLU A 2 5.95 7.73 18.79
N ASN A 3 5.87 8.13 20.07
CA ASN A 3 7.01 8.72 20.79
C ASN A 3 8.19 7.75 21.01
N PHE A 4 7.93 6.43 21.03
CA PHE A 4 8.99 5.43 21.12
C PHE A 4 9.69 5.30 19.78
N LEU A 5 8.92 5.25 18.69
CA LEU A 5 9.36 5.04 17.30
C LEU A 5 10.09 6.25 16.70
N ALA A 6 9.78 7.46 17.19
CA ALA A 6 10.46 8.70 16.79
C ALA A 6 11.88 8.85 17.35
N ARG A 7 12.36 7.92 18.19
CA ARG A 7 13.68 8.03 18.79
C ARG A 7 14.79 7.70 17.79
N PRO A 8 15.84 8.54 17.67
CA PRO A 8 16.92 8.32 16.71
C PRO A 8 17.81 7.11 17.03
N ASP A 9 17.76 6.59 18.26
CA ASP A 9 18.56 5.46 18.73
C ASP A 9 17.90 4.09 18.49
N ILE A 10 16.77 4.04 17.78
CA ILE A 10 16.13 2.77 17.44
C ILE A 10 17.00 1.99 16.44
N PRO A 11 17.19 0.68 16.64
CA PRO A 11 17.87 -0.17 15.67
C PRO A 11 17.14 -0.19 14.32
N GLU A 12 17.88 -0.20 13.22
CA GLU A 12 17.33 -0.21 11.86
C GLU A 12 16.31 -1.33 11.62
N LYS A 13 16.58 -2.52 12.17
CA LYS A 13 15.66 -3.66 12.09
C LYS A 13 14.29 -3.38 12.70
N ILE A 14 14.22 -2.58 13.76
CA ILE A 14 12.96 -2.21 14.40
C ILE A 14 12.19 -1.20 13.54
N ARG A 15 12.88 -0.28 12.86
CA ARG A 15 12.26 0.63 11.88
C ARG A 15 11.67 -0.14 10.70
N GLN A 16 12.38 -1.13 10.17
CA GLN A 16 11.87 -1.96 9.08
C GLN A 16 10.62 -2.75 9.49
N ILE A 17 10.59 -3.29 10.71
CA ILE A 17 9.41 -3.96 11.25
C ILE A 17 8.24 -2.98 11.40
N GLU A 18 8.49 -1.76 11.86
CA GLU A 18 7.47 -0.72 11.95
C GLU A 18 6.89 -0.37 10.57
N GLU A 19 7.74 -0.10 9.58
CA GLU A 19 7.33 0.18 8.20
C GLU A 19 6.48 -0.96 7.65
N GLU A 20 6.89 -2.21 7.85
CA GLU A 20 6.13 -3.38 7.42
C GLU A 20 4.75 -3.47 8.12
N ILE A 21 4.68 -3.20 9.42
CA ILE A 21 3.42 -3.19 10.18
C ILE A 21 2.50 -2.07 9.67
N ARG A 22 3.03 -0.85 9.50
CA ARG A 22 2.26 0.30 9.00
C ARG A 22 1.75 0.04 7.59
N TYR A 23 2.60 -0.48 6.72
CA TYR A 23 2.24 -0.86 5.36
C TYR A 23 1.07 -1.85 5.35
N HIS A 24 1.19 -2.99 6.04
CA HIS A 24 0.13 -4.00 6.08
C HIS A 24 -1.15 -3.50 6.75
N THR A 25 -1.04 -2.67 7.78
CA THR A 25 -2.19 -2.04 8.45
C THR A 25 -2.96 -1.16 7.48
N LEU A 26 -2.26 -0.31 6.72
CA LEU A 26 -2.89 0.55 5.70
C LEU A 26 -3.57 -0.27 4.60
N LEU A 27 -2.98 -1.39 4.16
CA LEU A 27 -3.63 -2.27 3.19
C LEU A 27 -4.90 -2.91 3.76
N TRP A 28 -4.87 -3.32 5.03
CA TRP A 28 -6.04 -3.89 5.68
C TRP A 28 -7.18 -2.86 5.79
N ILE A 29 -6.86 -1.62 6.17
CA ILE A 29 -7.84 -0.53 6.23
C ILE A 29 -8.37 -0.21 4.82
N ALA A 30 -7.49 -0.12 3.83
CA ALA A 30 -7.88 0.14 2.44
C ALA A 30 -8.84 -0.91 1.90
N TRP A 31 -8.55 -2.20 2.16
CA TRP A 31 -9.43 -3.29 1.78
C TRP A 31 -10.76 -3.24 2.54
N SER A 32 -10.74 -2.95 3.84
CA SER A 32 -11.97 -2.82 4.65
C SER A 32 -12.86 -1.68 4.15
N ALA A 33 -12.26 -0.56 3.75
CA ALA A 33 -12.94 0.58 3.14
C ALA A 33 -13.58 0.17 1.80
N TYR A 34 -12.84 -0.49 0.92
CA TYR A 34 -13.36 -1.07 -0.32
C TYR A 34 -14.57 -1.99 -0.06
N ASN A 35 -14.43 -2.95 0.86
CA ASN A 35 -15.47 -3.93 1.18
C ASN A 35 -16.75 -3.26 1.71
N SER A 36 -16.62 -2.07 2.27
CA SER A 36 -17.72 -1.27 2.80
C SER A 36 -18.23 -0.21 1.81
N GLY A 37 -17.72 -0.18 0.57
CA GLY A 37 -18.10 0.79 -0.48
C GLY A 37 -17.43 2.16 -0.40
N HIS A 38 -16.45 2.34 0.49
CA HIS A 38 -15.72 3.60 0.72
C HIS A 38 -14.47 3.68 -0.18
N PHE A 39 -14.69 3.86 -1.49
CA PHE A 39 -13.61 3.84 -2.48
C PHE A 39 -12.63 5.02 -2.35
N THR A 40 -13.09 6.19 -1.89
CA THR A 40 -12.23 7.37 -1.71
C THR A 40 -11.18 7.13 -0.62
N GLU A 41 -11.62 6.52 0.48
CA GLU A 41 -10.81 6.12 1.62
C GLU A 41 -9.86 4.99 1.22
N MET A 42 -10.34 3.98 0.47
CA MET A 42 -9.48 2.94 -0.11
C MET A 42 -8.31 3.57 -0.86
N LYS A 43 -8.57 4.52 -1.77
CA LYS A 43 -7.49 5.21 -2.49
C LYS A 43 -6.53 5.93 -1.54
N ALA A 44 -7.05 6.69 -0.57
CA ALA A 44 -6.21 7.45 0.34
C ALA A 44 -5.22 6.54 1.10
N TYR A 45 -5.70 5.42 1.64
CA TYR A 45 -4.86 4.47 2.36
C TYR A 45 -3.89 3.70 1.46
N LEU A 46 -4.28 3.35 0.23
CA LEU A 46 -3.34 2.78 -0.75
C LEU A 46 -2.21 3.76 -1.08
N GLN A 47 -2.54 5.03 -1.30
CA GLN A 47 -1.55 6.06 -1.58
C GLN A 47 -0.63 6.32 -0.38
N GLU A 48 -1.17 6.31 0.83
CA GLU A 48 -0.38 6.45 2.06
C GLU A 48 0.56 5.27 2.29
N SER A 49 0.15 4.05 1.93
CA SER A 49 0.97 2.84 2.06
C SER A 49 2.30 2.94 1.28
N LEU A 50 2.36 3.75 0.22
CA LEU A 50 3.57 3.97 -0.58
C LEU A 50 4.71 4.59 0.22
N ASN A 51 4.43 5.24 1.36
CA ASN A 51 5.45 5.83 2.22
C ASN A 51 6.18 4.80 3.09
N TYR A 52 5.67 3.57 3.17
CA TYR A 52 6.16 2.52 4.06
C TYR A 52 6.66 1.28 3.32
N THR A 53 6.94 1.40 2.03
CA THR A 53 7.51 0.32 1.22
C THR A 53 8.59 0.86 0.27
N SER A 54 9.61 0.04 0.03
CA SER A 54 10.63 0.30 -0.98
C SER A 54 10.28 -0.28 -2.36
N ASP A 55 9.19 -1.05 -2.44
CA ASP A 55 8.69 -1.52 -3.73
C ASP A 55 8.14 -0.37 -4.58
N VAL A 56 8.24 -0.52 -5.90
CA VAL A 56 7.78 0.50 -6.85
C VAL A 56 7.01 -0.12 -8.02
N GLY A 57 6.13 0.70 -8.61
CA GLY A 57 5.44 0.37 -9.85
C GLY A 57 4.57 -0.88 -9.75
N ILE A 58 4.75 -1.82 -10.68
CA ILE A 58 3.92 -3.03 -10.78
C ILE A 58 4.05 -3.93 -9.54
N ARG A 59 5.23 -3.96 -8.88
CA ARG A 59 5.42 -4.82 -7.69
C ARG A 59 4.50 -4.43 -6.54
N VAL A 60 4.36 -3.14 -6.28
CA VAL A 60 3.43 -2.63 -5.25
C VAL A 60 1.98 -3.00 -5.60
N ILE A 61 1.60 -2.82 -6.87
CA ILE A 61 0.22 -3.06 -7.32
C ILE A 61 -0.14 -4.55 -7.16
N LEU A 62 0.77 -5.46 -7.52
CA LEU A 62 0.59 -6.89 -7.29
C LEU A 62 0.48 -7.21 -5.81
N ASN A 63 1.33 -6.60 -4.98
CA ASN A 63 1.29 -6.79 -3.53
C ASN A 63 -0.03 -6.31 -2.89
N TRP A 64 -0.60 -5.20 -3.36
CA TRP A 64 -1.93 -4.75 -2.93
C TRP A 64 -3.00 -5.79 -3.23
N ILE A 65 -3.04 -6.31 -4.46
CA ILE A 65 -4.02 -7.32 -4.89
C ILE A 65 -3.86 -8.62 -4.08
N GLU A 66 -2.61 -9.08 -3.89
CA GLU A 66 -2.32 -10.28 -3.10
C GLU A 66 -2.79 -10.14 -1.65
N ASN A 67 -2.55 -8.99 -1.02
CA ASN A 67 -3.02 -8.73 0.34
C ASN A 67 -4.55 -8.63 0.41
N PHE A 68 -5.20 -7.93 -0.52
CA PHE A 68 -6.66 -7.85 -0.57
C PHE A 68 -7.29 -9.25 -0.75
N LYS A 69 -6.66 -10.13 -1.53
CA LYS A 69 -7.07 -11.52 -1.69
C LYS A 69 -6.91 -12.32 -0.39
N LYS A 70 -5.81 -12.11 0.35
CA LYS A 70 -5.61 -12.74 1.66
C LYS A 70 -6.65 -12.26 2.69
N PHE A 71 -6.94 -10.96 2.72
CA PHE A 71 -7.90 -10.39 3.67
C PHE A 71 -9.34 -10.83 3.42
N SER A 72 -9.77 -10.84 2.15
CA SER A 72 -11.08 -11.38 1.75
C SER A 72 -11.22 -12.86 2.09
N LEU A 73 -10.22 -13.68 1.76
CA LEU A 73 -10.22 -15.10 2.13
C LEU A 73 -10.30 -15.29 3.65
N GLY A 74 -9.61 -14.46 4.43
CA GLY A 74 -9.66 -14.47 5.89
C GLY A 74 -11.05 -14.17 6.47
N LYS A 75 -11.94 -13.51 5.72
CA LYS A 75 -13.37 -13.31 6.08
C LYS A 75 -14.32 -14.31 5.42
N GLY A 76 -13.81 -15.27 4.65
CA GLY A 76 -14.64 -16.21 3.88
C GLY A 76 -15.30 -15.58 2.65
N GLU A 77 -14.77 -14.44 2.18
CA GLU A 77 -15.26 -13.70 1.03
C GLU A 77 -14.35 -13.94 -0.20
N ILE A 78 -14.88 -13.69 -1.40
CA ILE A 78 -14.10 -13.70 -2.65
C ILE A 78 -13.87 -12.24 -3.05
N LEU A 79 -12.61 -11.87 -3.31
CA LEU A 79 -12.29 -10.55 -3.82
C LEU A 79 -12.88 -10.35 -5.22
N ASP A 80 -13.79 -9.38 -5.37
CA ASP A 80 -14.23 -8.92 -6.68
C ASP A 80 -13.18 -7.98 -7.30
N THR A 81 -12.21 -8.60 -7.99
CA THR A 81 -11.13 -7.90 -8.67
C THR A 81 -11.64 -6.99 -9.79
N TYR A 82 -12.77 -7.30 -10.41
CA TYR A 82 -13.35 -6.46 -11.46
C TYR A 82 -13.87 -5.14 -10.87
N SER A 83 -14.62 -5.21 -9.77
CA SER A 83 -15.12 -4.02 -9.07
C SER A 83 -14.00 -3.09 -8.61
N ILE A 84 -12.94 -3.63 -7.99
CA ILE A 84 -11.77 -2.82 -7.61
C ILE A 84 -11.12 -2.18 -8.83
N THR A 85 -10.73 -3.00 -9.82
CA THR A 85 -9.87 -2.54 -10.92
C THR A 85 -10.59 -1.60 -11.89
N SER A 86 -11.92 -1.67 -11.94
CA SER A 86 -12.75 -0.78 -12.74
C SER A 86 -12.96 0.61 -12.09
N SER A 87 -12.85 0.72 -10.77
CA SER A 87 -13.03 2.00 -10.03
C SER A 87 -12.04 3.09 -10.46
N ILE A 88 -12.48 4.35 -10.39
CA ILE A 88 -11.61 5.49 -10.73
C ILE A 88 -10.55 5.71 -9.65
N GLU A 89 -10.90 5.40 -8.41
CA GLU A 89 -10.07 5.50 -7.21
C GLU A 89 -8.87 4.56 -7.29
N TRP A 90 -9.09 3.30 -7.66
CA TRP A 90 -8.01 2.36 -7.91
C TRP A 90 -7.08 2.81 -9.03
N LYS A 91 -7.65 3.28 -10.16
CA LYS A 91 -6.87 3.82 -11.28
C LYS A 91 -6.04 5.04 -10.86
N GLN A 92 -6.54 5.88 -9.97
CA GLN A 92 -5.78 7.01 -9.40
C GLN A 92 -4.62 6.53 -8.51
N ALA A 93 -4.86 5.56 -7.63
CA ALA A 93 -3.82 4.99 -6.78
C ALA A 93 -2.69 4.35 -7.61
N ILE A 94 -3.04 3.54 -8.62
CA ILE A 94 -2.08 2.94 -9.55
C ILE A 94 -1.24 4.00 -10.27
N ARG A 95 -1.84 5.10 -10.74
CA ARG A 95 -1.08 6.17 -11.42
C ARG A 95 0.00 6.75 -10.51
N GLN A 96 -0.26 6.93 -9.22
CA GLN A 96 0.76 7.39 -8.27
C GLN A 96 1.86 6.35 -8.07
N ALA A 97 1.50 5.08 -7.85
CA ALA A 97 2.47 3.99 -7.69
C ALA A 97 3.40 3.84 -8.91
N LEU A 98 2.85 3.98 -10.13
CA LEU A 98 3.63 3.96 -11.37
C LEU A 98 4.48 5.22 -11.57
N LYS A 99 4.01 6.39 -11.12
CA LYS A 99 4.80 7.64 -11.18
C LYS A 99 6.05 7.55 -10.29
N LEU A 100 5.95 6.94 -9.12
CA LEU A 100 7.11 6.71 -8.24
C LEU A 100 8.19 5.85 -8.92
N ASN A 101 7.78 4.81 -9.66
CA ASN A 101 8.70 3.99 -10.46
C ASN A 101 9.47 4.80 -11.52
N PHE A 102 8.79 5.74 -12.19
CA PHE A 102 9.44 6.62 -13.16
C PHE A 102 10.46 7.55 -12.50
N LEU A 103 10.11 8.18 -11.37
CA LEU A 103 11.02 9.06 -10.62
C LEU A 103 12.25 8.30 -10.10
N SER A 104 12.09 7.10 -9.54
CA SER A 104 13.21 6.28 -9.06
C SER A 104 14.17 5.86 -10.18
N SER A 105 13.65 5.66 -11.40
CA SER A 105 14.48 5.34 -12.57
C SER A 105 15.31 6.51 -13.10
N MET A 106 14.89 7.77 -12.84
CA MET A 106 15.65 8.96 -13.23
C MET A 106 16.81 9.24 -12.26
N THR A 107 16.61 9.00 -10.95
CA THR A 107 17.66 9.18 -9.94
C THR A 107 18.76 8.12 -10.02
N ASN A 108 18.43 6.90 -10.46
CA ASN A 108 19.42 5.82 -10.63
C ASN A 108 20.27 5.94 -11.90
N LYS A 109 19.93 6.83 -12.84
CA LYS A 109 20.68 7.05 -14.09
C LYS A 109 21.78 8.09 -13.99
N THR A 110 21.97 8.73 -12.84
CA THR A 110 22.92 9.85 -12.66
C THR A 110 24.19 9.47 -11.87
N ARG A 111 24.53 8.19 -11.77
CA ARG A 111 25.70 7.71 -11.03
C ARG A 111 26.62 6.84 -11.88
#